data_AF-A0A5J4XUG0-F1
#
_entry.id   AF-A0A5J4XUG0-F1
#
_cell.length_a   1.000
_cell.length_b   1.000
_cell.length_c   1.000
_cell.angle_alpha   90.00
_cell.angle_beta   90.00
_cell.angle_gamma   90.00
#
_symmetry.space_group_name_H-M   'P 1'
#
loop_
_entity.id
_entity.type
_entity.pdbx_description
1 polymer ?
#
loop_
_entity_poly.entity_id
_entity_poly.type
_entity_poly.pdbx_seq_one_letter_code
_entity_poly.pdbx_strand_id
1 'polypeptide(L)'
;MFIQQVGLDDLLHPWFQQSSIKTGEACLEVAAIPQCRAALQRGAAPALRPRLWASALALDLECEIVRDSFENLCSQVEECNLLTDLLIEQDLETVANSEHFFLFEESLRAVLLAASRDPSLGPSCHHKPFPCLLGKTASGDTQGPYPPSGVLPCRGLVEYAAPLCYLYAEQASCAVMFCSMYARFWCRLHTIDNTAGQDATLEGEAEVAEHLKAVGCPPLQLALPWIMTAFAGHLAVGEVLLLWDRIIGFDSLLPLPLLAVAVIAFRRQVLLTADSREQIMSIMEDLSQLKVVPLLQGILFGR
;
A
#
# COMPACT_ATOMS: atom_id res chain seq x y z
N MET A 1 -16.69 -23.70 -10.48
CA MET A 1 -16.02 -24.00 -9.20
C MET A 1 -15.79 -22.65 -8.53
N PHE A 2 -16.52 -22.34 -7.46
CA PHE A 2 -16.35 -21.05 -6.77
C PHE A 2 -14.97 -21.05 -6.09
N ILE A 3 -14.13 -20.09 -6.44
CA ILE A 3 -12.82 -19.92 -5.82
C ILE A 3 -13.05 -19.19 -4.50
N GLN A 4 -12.74 -19.86 -3.38
CA GLN A 4 -12.92 -19.30 -2.04
C GLN A 4 -12.12 -18.00 -1.84
N GLN A 5 -12.73 -16.99 -1.23
CA GLN A 5 -12.16 -15.69 -0.93
C GLN A 5 -12.31 -15.32 0.55
N VAL A 6 -11.18 -15.09 1.22
CA VAL A 6 -11.13 -14.53 2.57
C VAL A 6 -11.67 -13.11 2.55
N GLY A 7 -12.51 -12.78 3.54
CA GLY A 7 -13.21 -11.50 3.65
C GLY A 7 -14.58 -11.45 2.96
N LEU A 8 -14.95 -12.49 2.19
CA LEU A 8 -16.29 -12.66 1.64
C LEU A 8 -16.94 -13.95 2.15
N ASP A 9 -16.32 -15.10 1.87
CA ASP A 9 -16.92 -16.39 2.21
C ASP A 9 -16.93 -16.66 3.71
N ASP A 10 -16.02 -16.03 4.47
CA ASP A 10 -15.96 -16.12 5.92
C ASP A 10 -17.24 -15.61 6.59
N LEU A 11 -17.98 -14.70 5.93
CA LEU A 11 -19.27 -14.19 6.41
C LEU A 11 -20.40 -15.21 6.23
N LEU A 12 -20.22 -16.19 5.35
CA LEU A 12 -21.24 -17.18 5.01
C LEU A 12 -21.26 -18.35 5.99
N HIS A 13 -20.08 -18.83 6.41
CA HIS A 13 -19.97 -19.95 7.35
C HIS A 13 -18.58 -20.04 8.02
N PRO A 14 -18.48 -20.33 9.33
CA PRO A 14 -17.20 -20.44 10.04
C PRO A 14 -16.20 -21.46 9.45
N TRP A 15 -16.72 -22.45 8.73
CA TRP A 15 -15.90 -23.44 8.02
C TRP A 15 -14.93 -22.81 7.01
N PHE A 16 -15.35 -21.74 6.31
CA PHE A 16 -14.49 -21.07 5.33
C PHE A 16 -13.26 -20.46 6.01
N GLN A 17 -13.46 -19.80 7.15
CA GLN A 17 -12.38 -19.25 7.95
C GLN A 17 -11.41 -20.35 8.42
N GLN A 18 -11.95 -21.46 8.93
CA GLN A 18 -11.12 -22.60 9.37
C GLN A 18 -10.34 -23.25 8.22
N SER A 19 -10.97 -23.38 7.05
CA SER A 19 -10.32 -23.90 5.83
C SER A 19 -9.17 -22.99 5.37
N SER A 20 -9.38 -21.67 5.41
CA SER A 20 -8.35 -20.68 5.08
C SER A 20 -7.17 -20.74 6.03
N ILE A 21 -7.43 -20.84 7.34
CA ILE A 21 -6.38 -20.99 8.37
C ILE A 21 -5.55 -22.24 8.11
N LYS A 22 -6.19 -23.41 7.95
CA LYS A 22 -5.49 -24.68 7.69
C LYS A 22 -4.63 -24.62 6.42
N THR A 23 -5.16 -24.01 5.36
CA THR A 23 -4.43 -23.86 4.10
C THR A 23 -3.22 -22.94 4.29
N GLY A 24 -3.38 -21.82 5.00
CA GLY A 24 -2.30 -20.89 5.30
C GLY A 24 -1.20 -21.51 6.17
N GLU A 25 -1.56 -22.29 7.19
CA GLU A 25 -0.62 -23.04 8.03
C GLU A 25 0.20 -24.02 7.20
N ALA A 26 -0.45 -24.82 6.35
CA ALA A 26 0.24 -25.75 5.46
C ALA A 26 1.20 -25.04 4.49
N CYS A 27 0.82 -23.86 3.96
CA CYS A 27 1.73 -23.05 3.14
C CYS A 27 2.95 -22.56 3.93
N LEU A 28 2.78 -22.22 5.22
CA LEU A 28 3.86 -21.73 6.08
C LEU A 28 4.81 -22.84 6.56
N GLU A 29 4.36 -24.11 6.60
CA GLU A 29 5.24 -25.25 6.89
C GLU A 29 6.30 -25.44 5.80
N VAL A 30 5.90 -25.26 4.54
CA VAL A 30 6.83 -25.34 3.39
C VAL A 30 7.52 -23.99 3.16
N ALA A 31 6.83 -22.88 3.42
CA ALA A 31 7.27 -21.50 3.20
C ALA A 31 7.75 -21.21 1.76
N ALA A 32 7.29 -21.98 0.77
CA ALA A 32 7.65 -21.75 -0.62
C ALA A 32 6.92 -20.52 -1.18
N ILE A 33 7.70 -19.56 -1.72
CA ILE A 33 7.20 -18.29 -2.27
C ILE A 33 5.97 -18.46 -3.17
N PRO A 34 5.94 -19.37 -4.16
CA PRO A 34 4.78 -19.49 -5.06
C PRO A 34 3.51 -19.96 -4.34
N GLN A 35 3.65 -20.79 -3.31
CA GLN A 35 2.53 -21.32 -2.53
C GLN A 35 1.94 -20.24 -1.62
N CYS A 36 2.80 -19.49 -0.92
CA CYS A 36 2.38 -18.35 -0.10
C CYS A 36 1.68 -17.28 -0.96
N ARG A 37 2.22 -16.97 -2.15
CA ARG A 37 1.57 -16.05 -3.09
C ARG A 37 0.22 -16.55 -3.58
N ALA A 38 0.12 -17.82 -3.96
CA ALA A 38 -1.14 -18.42 -4.38
C ALA A 38 -2.21 -18.40 -3.26
N ALA A 39 -1.81 -18.56 -2.00
CA ALA A 39 -2.71 -18.38 -0.87
C ALA A 39 -3.17 -16.91 -0.75
N LEU A 40 -2.25 -15.96 -0.85
CA LEU A 40 -2.53 -14.52 -0.75
C LEU A 40 -3.44 -13.98 -1.86
N GLN A 41 -3.46 -14.59 -3.05
CA GLN A 41 -4.42 -14.26 -4.11
C GLN A 41 -5.88 -14.44 -3.66
N ARG A 42 -6.12 -15.33 -2.69
CA ARG A 42 -7.45 -15.57 -2.07
C ARG A 42 -7.65 -14.77 -0.78
N GLY A 43 -6.62 -14.07 -0.32
CA GLY A 43 -6.55 -13.39 0.96
C GLY A 43 -6.01 -14.26 2.10
N ALA A 44 -5.39 -13.62 3.09
CA ALA A 44 -4.84 -14.28 4.27
C ALA A 44 -5.79 -14.17 5.48
N ALA A 45 -5.83 -15.23 6.30
CA ALA A 45 -6.39 -15.12 7.64
C ALA A 45 -5.59 -14.10 8.47
N PRO A 46 -6.24 -13.25 9.30
CA PRO A 46 -5.55 -12.20 10.05
C PRO A 46 -4.33 -12.65 10.85
N ALA A 47 -4.43 -13.77 11.56
CA ALA A 47 -3.36 -14.31 12.38
C ALA A 47 -2.14 -14.83 11.58
N LEU A 48 -2.34 -15.19 10.31
CA LEU A 48 -1.28 -15.77 9.46
C LEU A 48 -0.68 -14.74 8.50
N ARG A 49 -1.34 -13.60 8.31
CA ARG A 49 -0.96 -12.58 7.33
C ARG A 49 0.50 -12.12 7.45
N PRO A 50 1.02 -11.73 8.63
CA PRO A 50 2.40 -11.23 8.72
C PRO A 50 3.42 -12.25 8.20
N ARG A 51 3.26 -13.52 8.61
CA ARG A 51 4.14 -14.62 8.21
C ARG A 51 4.00 -14.96 6.72
N LEU A 52 2.79 -14.98 6.19
CA LEU A 52 2.55 -15.23 4.76
C LEU A 52 3.17 -14.15 3.88
N TRP A 53 3.09 -12.87 4.28
CA TRP A 53 3.70 -11.77 3.56
C TRP A 53 5.22 -11.88 3.58
N ALA A 54 5.82 -12.13 4.75
CA ALA A 54 7.26 -12.34 4.89
C ALA A 54 7.74 -13.48 3.97
N SER A 55 7.08 -14.65 4.01
CA SER A 55 7.45 -15.78 3.14
C SER A 55 7.23 -15.49 1.64
N ALA A 56 6.14 -14.80 1.27
CA ALA A 56 5.86 -14.45 -0.13
C ALA A 56 6.83 -13.41 -0.72
N LEU A 57 7.47 -12.62 0.14
CA LEU A 57 8.50 -11.65 -0.20
C LEU A 57 9.94 -12.16 0.07
N ALA A 58 10.08 -13.41 0.53
CA ALA A 58 11.35 -14.02 0.92
C ALA A 58 12.12 -13.23 1.98
N LEU A 59 11.42 -12.79 3.03
CA LEU A 59 11.96 -12.04 4.14
C LEU A 59 12.09 -12.92 5.37
N ASP A 60 13.21 -12.78 6.06
CA ASP A 60 13.42 -13.31 7.41
C ASP A 60 13.42 -12.14 8.39
N LEU A 61 12.30 -11.96 9.10
CA LEU A 61 12.06 -10.80 9.95
C LEU A 61 12.47 -11.02 11.42
N GLU A 62 12.67 -12.27 11.85
CA GLU A 62 12.88 -12.61 13.27
C GLU A 62 14.37 -12.62 13.68
N CYS A 63 15.26 -12.35 12.73
CA CYS A 63 16.71 -12.41 12.88
C CYS A 63 17.27 -11.21 13.68
N GLU A 64 18.25 -11.46 14.57
CA GLU A 64 18.98 -10.41 15.32
C GLU A 64 19.63 -9.37 14.40
N ILE A 65 20.13 -9.78 13.23
CA ILE A 65 20.74 -8.88 12.25
C ILE A 65 19.77 -7.78 11.81
N VAL A 66 18.47 -8.09 11.69
CA VAL A 66 17.44 -7.10 11.33
C VAL A 66 17.29 -6.07 12.43
N ARG A 67 17.31 -6.49 13.71
CA ARG A 67 17.22 -5.60 14.87
C ARG A 67 18.45 -4.69 14.96
N ASP A 68 19.64 -5.28 14.90
CA ASP A 68 20.90 -4.54 14.97
C ASP A 68 21.01 -3.53 13.82
N SER A 69 20.63 -3.93 12.60
CA SER A 69 20.61 -3.02 11.45
C SER A 69 19.64 -1.87 11.64
N PHE A 70 18.45 -2.11 12.20
CA PHE A 70 17.47 -1.08 12.47
C PHE A 70 17.94 -0.12 13.56
N GLU A 71 18.48 -0.63 14.67
CA GLU A 71 19.05 0.18 15.75
C GLU A 71 20.17 1.10 15.24
N ASN A 72 21.07 0.58 14.39
CA ASN A 72 22.12 1.38 13.76
C ASN A 72 21.55 2.52 12.90
N LEU A 73 20.44 2.29 12.18
CA LEU A 73 19.78 3.34 11.40
C LEU A 73 19.12 4.38 12.31
N CYS A 74 18.50 3.96 13.42
CA CYS A 74 17.97 4.88 14.42
C CYS A 74 19.06 5.76 15.03
N SER A 75 20.23 5.20 15.38
CA SER A 75 21.36 5.99 15.85
C SER A 75 21.81 7.05 14.84
N GLN A 76 21.80 6.73 13.54
CA GLN A 76 22.12 7.72 12.49
C GLN A 76 21.08 8.85 12.40
N VAL A 77 19.80 8.56 12.66
CA VAL A 77 18.75 9.58 12.75
C VAL A 77 19.05 10.54 13.91
N GLU A 78 19.44 10.01 15.07
CA GLU A 78 19.79 10.84 16.24
C GLU A 78 21.06 11.66 16.03
N GLU A 79 22.05 11.11 15.31
CA GLU A 79 23.30 11.79 15.00
C GLU A 79 23.15 12.90 13.96
N CYS A 80 22.27 12.71 12.97
CA CYS A 80 22.15 13.63 11.84
C CYS A 80 20.70 13.85 11.39
N ASN A 81 20.21 15.06 11.64
CA ASN A 81 18.96 15.56 11.09
C ASN A 81 19.12 15.92 9.60
N LEU A 82 18.28 15.33 8.76
CA LEU A 82 18.19 15.62 7.33
C LEU A 82 17.01 16.56 7.06
N LEU A 83 17.10 17.35 5.98
CA LEU A 83 15.98 18.19 5.54
C LEU A 83 14.74 17.35 5.19
N THR A 84 14.96 16.13 4.70
CA THR A 84 13.90 15.16 4.39
C THR A 84 13.13 14.70 5.63
N ASP A 85 13.67 14.86 6.83
CA ASP A 85 12.98 14.50 8.07
C ASP A 85 11.78 15.41 8.28
N LEU A 86 11.92 16.70 8.00
CA LEU A 86 10.82 17.65 8.08
C LEU A 86 9.66 17.27 7.15
N LEU A 87 9.96 16.68 5.99
CA LEU A 87 8.94 16.20 5.06
C LEU A 87 8.23 14.95 5.61
N ILE A 88 8.96 14.05 6.26
CA ILE A 88 8.39 12.87 6.93
C ILE A 88 7.53 13.31 8.11
N GLU A 89 8.01 14.21 8.96
CA GLU A 89 7.27 14.78 10.10
C GLU A 89 5.98 15.48 9.64
N GLN A 90 6.05 16.26 8.57
CA GLN A 90 4.86 16.90 8.01
C GLN A 90 3.86 15.86 7.49
N ASP A 91 4.31 14.77 6.87
CA ASP A 91 3.41 13.72 6.39
C ASP A 91 2.80 12.92 7.56
N LEU A 92 3.53 12.76 8.68
CA LEU A 92 3.06 12.09 9.89
C LEU A 92 1.87 12.80 10.55
N GLU A 93 1.72 14.12 10.36
CA GLU A 93 0.54 14.85 10.83
C GLU A 93 -0.77 14.27 10.27
N THR A 94 -0.74 13.65 9.08
CA THR A 94 -1.92 12.99 8.50
C THR A 94 -2.37 11.78 9.33
N VAL A 95 -1.41 11.06 9.92
CA VAL A 95 -1.66 9.92 10.79
C VAL A 95 -2.03 10.35 12.21
N ALA A 96 -1.40 11.39 12.74
CA ALA A 96 -1.76 11.92 14.06
C ALA A 96 -3.25 12.33 14.13
N ASN A 97 -3.81 12.78 13.00
CA ASN A 97 -5.22 13.15 12.85
C ASN A 97 -6.13 11.97 12.43
N SER A 98 -5.58 10.78 12.22
CA SER A 98 -6.34 9.60 11.80
C SER A 98 -6.90 8.84 13.00
N GLU A 99 -8.20 8.56 13.01
CA GLU A 99 -8.86 7.74 14.03
C GLU A 99 -8.30 6.31 14.11
N HIS A 100 -7.66 5.83 13.04
CA HIS A 100 -7.11 4.48 12.97
C HIS A 100 -5.64 4.45 13.36
N PHE A 101 -4.86 5.46 12.98
CA PHE A 101 -3.40 5.37 13.04
C PHE A 101 -2.74 6.24 14.10
N PHE A 102 -3.47 7.13 14.79
CA PHE A 102 -2.90 8.09 15.75
C PHE A 102 -1.98 7.44 16.81
N LEU A 103 -2.29 6.21 17.25
CA LEU A 103 -1.50 5.50 18.27
C LEU A 103 -0.13 5.00 17.77
N PHE A 104 0.12 5.02 16.46
CA PHE A 104 1.35 4.52 15.86
C PHE A 104 2.31 5.62 15.43
N GLU A 105 2.02 6.89 15.72
CA GLU A 105 2.81 8.03 15.26
C GLU A 105 4.32 7.86 15.54
N GLU A 106 4.70 7.56 16.79
CA GLU A 106 6.11 7.35 17.15
C GLU A 106 6.75 6.14 16.46
N SER A 107 5.96 5.07 16.27
CA SER A 107 6.46 3.88 15.58
C SER A 107 6.68 4.13 14.09
N LEU A 108 5.78 4.90 13.48
CA LEU A 108 5.91 5.29 12.07
C LEU A 108 7.04 6.27 11.86
N ARG A 109 7.24 7.22 12.80
CA ARG A 109 8.40 8.11 12.82
C ARG A 109 9.70 7.33 12.82
N ALA A 110 9.88 6.41 13.77
CA ALA A 110 11.07 5.57 13.84
C ALA A 110 11.29 4.77 12.55
N VAL A 111 10.24 4.09 12.06
CA VAL A 111 10.30 3.27 10.84
C VAL A 111 10.70 4.09 9.60
N LEU A 112 10.05 5.22 9.36
CA LEU A 112 10.23 6.00 8.14
C LEU A 112 11.53 6.82 8.15
N LEU A 113 11.93 7.35 9.31
CA LEU A 113 13.22 8.01 9.45
C LEU A 113 14.36 7.02 9.28
N ALA A 114 14.28 5.81 9.88
CA ALA A 114 15.28 4.77 9.67
C ALA A 114 15.32 4.32 8.20
N ALA A 115 14.17 4.07 7.58
CA ALA A 115 14.09 3.70 6.16
C ALA A 115 14.68 4.76 5.23
N SER A 116 14.58 6.05 5.55
CA SER A 116 15.19 7.10 4.74
C SER A 116 16.72 7.12 4.81
N ARG A 117 17.31 6.55 5.88
CA ARG A 117 18.77 6.34 6.03
C ARG A 117 19.25 5.03 5.41
N ASP A 118 18.37 4.07 5.14
CA ASP A 118 18.77 2.76 4.65
C ASP A 118 19.30 2.84 3.20
N PRO A 119 20.62 2.74 2.96
CA PRO A 119 21.19 2.88 1.63
C PRO A 119 20.86 1.69 0.71
N SER A 120 20.30 0.61 1.24
CA SER A 120 19.91 -0.57 0.47
C SER A 120 18.56 -0.40 -0.24
N LEU A 121 17.71 0.54 0.22
CA LEU A 121 16.35 0.72 -0.29
C LEU A 121 16.34 1.13 -1.77
N GLY A 122 16.98 2.26 -2.12
CA GLY A 122 17.00 2.78 -3.48
C GLY A 122 17.52 1.80 -4.53
N PRO A 123 18.65 1.11 -4.32
CA PRO A 123 19.15 0.07 -5.21
C PRO A 123 18.22 -1.14 -5.36
N SER A 124 17.42 -1.45 -4.34
CA SER A 124 16.47 -2.57 -4.36
C SER A 124 15.18 -2.25 -5.09
N CYS A 125 14.89 -0.95 -5.33
CA CYS A 125 13.66 -0.54 -6.01
C CYS A 125 13.59 -1.08 -7.45
N HIS A 126 12.49 -1.76 -7.77
CA HIS A 126 12.19 -2.26 -9.11
C HIS A 126 12.13 -1.13 -10.15
N HIS A 127 11.72 0.07 -9.73
CA HIS A 127 11.76 1.28 -10.54
C HIS A 127 12.60 2.30 -9.80
N LYS A 128 13.55 2.93 -10.50
CA LYS A 128 14.46 3.88 -9.87
C LYS A 128 13.66 5.04 -9.27
N PRO A 129 13.83 5.33 -7.97
CA PRO A 129 13.21 6.50 -7.36
C PRO A 129 13.58 7.76 -8.15
N PHE A 130 12.58 8.59 -8.44
CA PHE A 130 12.76 9.85 -9.14
C PHE A 130 11.94 10.96 -8.47
N PRO A 131 12.52 12.15 -8.24
CA PRO A 131 13.90 12.53 -8.54
C PRO A 131 14.91 11.94 -7.54
N CYS A 132 16.13 11.68 -7.99
CA CYS A 132 17.25 11.29 -7.13
C CYS A 132 18.14 12.51 -6.89
N LEU A 133 18.25 12.96 -5.63
CA LEU A 133 19.13 14.05 -5.26
C LEU A 133 20.49 13.49 -4.84
N LEU A 134 21.54 14.29 -5.06
CA LEU A 134 22.88 13.96 -4.61
C LEU A 134 23.26 14.90 -3.46
N GLY A 135 23.65 14.32 -2.32
CA GLY A 135 24.16 15.05 -1.18
C GLY A 135 25.50 15.70 -1.52
N LYS A 136 25.69 16.94 -1.08
CA LYS A 136 26.94 17.68 -1.26
C LYS A 136 27.46 18.15 0.09
N THR A 137 28.77 18.05 0.30
CA THR A 137 29.45 18.68 1.43
C THR A 137 29.50 20.20 1.26
N ALA A 138 29.87 20.91 2.33
CA ALA A 138 30.18 22.34 2.26
C ALA A 138 31.33 22.67 1.28
N SER A 139 32.24 21.72 1.02
CA SER A 139 33.31 21.84 -0.01
C SER A 139 32.82 21.62 -1.44
N GLY A 140 31.56 21.17 -1.63
CA GLY A 140 30.96 20.87 -2.92
C GLY A 140 31.16 19.43 -3.41
N ASP A 141 31.81 18.58 -2.61
CA ASP A 141 32.06 17.17 -2.94
C ASP A 141 30.77 16.35 -2.82
N THR A 142 30.57 15.43 -3.76
CA THR A 142 29.36 14.58 -3.79
C THR A 142 29.49 13.42 -2.81
N GLN A 143 28.50 13.25 -1.93
CA GLN A 143 28.47 12.24 -0.87
C GLN A 143 27.58 11.03 -1.18
N GLY A 144 26.94 11.02 -2.36
CA GLY A 144 26.01 9.95 -2.76
C GLY A 144 24.54 10.41 -2.77
N PRO A 145 23.58 9.47 -2.80
CA PRO A 145 22.16 9.79 -2.77
C PRO A 145 21.75 10.60 -1.53
N TYR A 146 20.77 11.48 -1.69
CA TYR A 146 20.16 12.25 -0.62
C TYR A 146 18.63 12.11 -0.67
N PRO A 147 17.97 11.58 0.38
CA PRO A 147 18.57 11.03 1.61
C PRO A 147 19.36 9.74 1.29
N PRO A 148 20.09 9.14 2.25
CA PRO A 148 20.95 7.98 1.95
C PRO A 148 20.25 6.82 1.24
N SER A 149 18.95 6.61 1.52
CA SER A 149 18.12 5.64 0.79
C SER A 149 17.89 5.94 -0.69
N GLY A 150 18.13 7.18 -1.13
CA GLY A 150 17.82 7.66 -2.47
C GLY A 150 16.33 7.85 -2.76
N VAL A 151 15.46 7.64 -1.77
CA VAL A 151 14.01 7.82 -1.88
C VAL A 151 13.63 9.14 -1.21
N LEU A 152 13.10 10.08 -2.00
CA LEU A 152 12.57 11.32 -1.43
C LEU A 152 11.22 11.08 -0.78
N PRO A 153 11.02 11.57 0.45
CA PRO A 153 9.70 11.59 1.06
C PRO A 153 8.73 12.42 0.22
N CYS A 154 7.52 11.90 0.06
CA CYS A 154 6.43 12.57 -0.61
C CYS A 154 5.16 12.38 0.23
N ARG A 155 4.16 13.22 -0.01
CA ARG A 155 2.89 13.13 0.70
C ARG A 155 2.25 11.76 0.49
N GLY A 156 1.80 11.14 1.58
CA GLY A 156 1.20 9.81 1.61
C GLY A 156 2.20 8.66 1.72
N LEU A 157 3.50 8.94 1.92
CA LEU A 157 4.48 7.90 2.18
C LEU A 157 4.16 7.15 3.48
N VAL A 158 3.69 7.89 4.50
CA VAL A 158 3.33 7.33 5.81
C VAL A 158 2.19 6.30 5.68
N GLU A 159 1.28 6.48 4.74
CA GLU A 159 0.11 5.63 4.54
C GLU A 159 0.49 4.21 4.08
N TYR A 160 1.68 4.02 3.47
CA TYR A 160 2.18 2.68 3.16
C TYR A 160 2.71 1.93 4.39
N ALA A 161 3.16 2.65 5.41
CA ALA A 161 3.69 2.05 6.64
C ALA A 161 2.59 1.87 7.70
N ALA A 162 1.59 2.76 7.76
CA ALA A 162 0.60 2.80 8.82
C ALA A 162 -0.19 1.47 9.00
N PRO A 163 -0.69 0.80 7.94
CA PRO A 163 -1.34 -0.50 8.09
C PRO A 163 -0.41 -1.61 8.60
N LEU A 164 0.91 -1.49 8.37
CA LEU A 164 1.89 -2.49 8.80
C LEU A 164 2.06 -2.50 10.33
N CYS A 165 1.83 -1.39 11.01
CA CYS A 165 1.88 -1.32 12.48
C CYS A 165 0.83 -2.21 13.17
N TYR A 166 -0.26 -2.58 12.48
CA TYR A 166 -1.21 -3.58 12.97
C TYR A 166 -0.73 -5.02 12.80
N LEU A 167 0.25 -5.26 11.93
CA LEU A 167 0.79 -6.58 11.61
C LEU A 167 2.08 -6.89 12.39
N TYR A 168 2.92 -5.88 12.61
CA TYR A 168 4.24 -6.04 13.20
C TYR A 168 4.37 -5.16 14.43
N ALA A 169 4.45 -5.78 15.61
CA ALA A 169 4.68 -5.08 16.87
C ALA A 169 6.10 -4.51 16.97
N GLU A 170 7.07 -5.19 16.36
CA GLU A 170 8.47 -4.76 16.33
C GLU A 170 8.74 -3.82 15.16
N GLN A 171 9.28 -2.63 15.45
CA GLN A 171 9.54 -1.59 14.45
C GLN A 171 10.56 -2.03 13.40
N ALA A 172 11.57 -2.82 13.78
CA ALA A 172 12.55 -3.36 12.83
C ALA A 172 11.89 -4.26 11.76
N SER A 173 10.99 -5.15 12.19
CA SER A 173 10.19 -5.99 11.27
C SER A 173 9.29 -5.14 10.36
N CYS A 174 8.65 -4.12 10.93
CA CYS A 174 7.81 -3.18 10.19
C CYS A 174 8.62 -2.42 9.13
N ALA A 175 9.83 -1.96 9.46
CA ALA A 175 10.71 -1.24 8.55
C ALA A 175 11.20 -2.12 7.39
N VAL A 176 11.62 -3.37 7.65
CA VAL A 176 12.00 -4.30 6.58
C VAL A 176 10.82 -4.60 5.65
N MET A 177 9.62 -4.82 6.21
CA MET A 177 8.41 -5.03 5.42
C MET A 177 8.08 -3.80 4.56
N PHE A 178 8.12 -2.60 5.15
CA PHE A 178 7.92 -1.34 4.45
C PHE A 178 8.92 -1.18 3.30
N CYS A 179 10.22 -1.30 3.55
CA CYS A 179 11.27 -1.17 2.55
C CYS A 179 11.07 -2.19 1.41
N SER A 180 10.76 -3.44 1.75
CA SER A 180 10.52 -4.50 0.76
C SER A 180 9.29 -4.20 -0.13
N MET A 181 8.18 -3.79 0.47
CA MET A 181 6.97 -3.44 -0.29
C MET A 181 7.16 -2.16 -1.11
N TYR A 182 7.88 -1.17 -0.57
CA TYR A 182 8.20 0.06 -1.29
C TYR A 182 9.06 -0.22 -2.51
N ALA A 183 10.17 -0.94 -2.31
CA ALA A 183 11.08 -1.32 -3.38
C ALA A 183 10.38 -2.12 -4.47
N ARG A 184 9.47 -3.02 -4.10
CA ARG A 184 8.82 -3.93 -5.04
C ARG A 184 7.63 -3.31 -5.77
N PHE A 185 6.83 -2.52 -5.04
CA PHE A 185 5.52 -2.05 -5.48
C PHE A 185 5.41 -0.52 -5.46
N TRP A 186 5.56 0.11 -4.29
CA TRP A 186 5.18 1.51 -4.10
C TRP A 186 6.07 2.50 -4.84
N CYS A 187 7.33 2.18 -5.07
CA CYS A 187 8.24 3.02 -5.87
C CYS A 187 7.65 3.37 -7.25
N ARG A 188 6.84 2.47 -7.85
CA ARG A 188 6.18 2.68 -9.14
C ARG A 188 5.09 3.74 -9.11
N LEU A 189 4.42 3.88 -7.98
CA LEU A 189 3.34 4.86 -7.81
C LEU A 189 3.92 6.27 -7.78
N HIS A 190 5.14 6.45 -7.28
CA HIS A 190 5.81 7.75 -7.18
C HIS A 190 6.65 8.13 -8.39
N THR A 191 6.80 7.22 -9.35
CA THR A 191 7.44 7.51 -10.63
C THR A 191 6.39 7.77 -11.69
N ILE A 192 6.52 8.87 -12.43
CA ILE A 192 5.72 9.09 -13.64
C ILE A 192 6.18 8.07 -14.68
N ASP A 193 5.50 6.93 -14.76
CA ASP A 193 5.66 5.99 -15.86
C ASP A 193 4.37 5.94 -16.68
N ASN A 194 4.51 6.03 -18.01
CA ASN A 194 3.39 5.98 -18.95
C ASN A 194 2.63 4.64 -18.89
N THR A 195 3.20 3.62 -18.23
CA THR A 195 2.60 2.30 -18.05
C THR A 195 1.63 2.21 -16.87
N ALA A 196 1.73 3.10 -15.87
CA ALA A 196 1.04 2.95 -14.59
C ALA A 196 -0.47 3.25 -14.61
N GLY A 197 -1.05 3.58 -15.77
CA GLY A 197 -2.47 3.94 -15.86
C GLY A 197 -3.15 3.65 -17.21
N GLN A 198 -2.51 2.95 -18.14
CA GLN A 198 -3.09 2.68 -19.46
C GLN A 198 -3.96 1.42 -19.50
N ASP A 199 -3.70 0.42 -18.64
CA ASP A 199 -4.33 -0.91 -18.78
C ASP A 199 -5.66 -1.08 -18.03
N ALA A 200 -6.03 -0.14 -17.16
CA ALA A 200 -7.29 -0.18 -16.43
C ALA A 200 -8.25 0.90 -16.94
N THR A 201 -8.64 0.75 -18.20
CA THR A 201 -9.65 1.60 -18.82
C THR A 201 -11.03 1.29 -18.23
N LEU A 202 -11.83 2.34 -18.01
CA LEU A 202 -13.27 2.25 -17.74
C LEU A 202 -14.04 1.80 -19.00
N GLU A 203 -13.51 0.86 -19.79
CA GLU A 203 -14.06 0.46 -21.10
C GLU A 203 -15.53 -0.03 -21.02
N GLY A 204 -15.98 -0.50 -19.85
CA GLY A 204 -17.40 -0.83 -19.63
C GLY A 204 -18.26 0.27 -18.98
N GLU A 205 -17.66 1.39 -18.57
CA GLU A 205 -18.33 2.48 -17.83
C GLU A 205 -18.20 3.82 -18.58
N ALA A 206 -18.29 3.77 -19.91
CA ALA A 206 -18.11 4.94 -20.78
C ALA A 206 -19.05 6.10 -20.42
N GLU A 207 -20.32 5.81 -20.12
CA GLU A 207 -21.32 6.83 -19.76
C GLU A 207 -20.90 7.63 -18.51
N VAL A 208 -20.48 6.94 -17.44
CA VAL A 208 -20.03 7.61 -16.20
C VAL A 208 -18.74 8.37 -16.48
N ALA A 209 -17.81 7.80 -17.24
CA ALA A 209 -16.55 8.44 -17.58
C ALA A 209 -16.76 9.73 -18.40
N GLU A 210 -17.70 9.73 -19.34
CA GLU A 210 -18.07 10.89 -20.15
C GLU A 210 -18.77 11.97 -19.31
N HIS A 211 -19.71 11.58 -18.46
CA HIS A 211 -20.38 12.49 -17.52
C HIS A 211 -19.37 13.19 -16.59
N LEU A 212 -18.50 12.39 -15.95
CA LEU A 212 -17.43 12.89 -15.08
C LEU A 212 -16.49 13.87 -15.80
N LYS A 213 -16.15 13.61 -17.06
CA LYS A 213 -15.39 14.56 -17.89
C LYS A 213 -16.17 15.84 -18.17
N ALA A 214 -17.46 15.75 -18.50
CA ALA A 214 -18.31 16.90 -18.79
C ALA A 214 -18.47 17.84 -17.59
N VAL A 215 -18.53 17.27 -16.37
CA VAL A 215 -18.59 18.03 -15.11
C VAL A 215 -17.20 18.53 -14.64
N GLY A 216 -16.12 18.21 -15.37
CA GLY A 216 -14.77 18.68 -15.06
C GLY A 216 -14.06 17.91 -13.95
N CYS A 217 -14.43 16.64 -13.74
CA CYS A 217 -13.83 15.72 -12.77
C CYS A 217 -13.50 14.38 -13.44
N PRO A 218 -12.50 14.30 -14.33
CA PRO A 218 -12.20 13.07 -15.07
C PRO A 218 -11.87 11.91 -14.09
N PRO A 219 -12.22 10.66 -14.44
CA PRO A 219 -12.12 9.52 -13.50
C PRO A 219 -10.73 9.31 -12.89
N LEU A 220 -9.67 9.50 -13.66
CA LEU A 220 -8.31 9.37 -13.15
C LEU A 220 -8.01 10.41 -12.06
N GLN A 221 -8.48 11.65 -12.20
CA GLN A 221 -8.28 12.67 -11.18
C GLN A 221 -8.97 12.31 -9.86
N LEU A 222 -10.11 11.64 -9.94
CA LEU A 222 -10.86 11.14 -8.79
C LEU A 222 -10.15 9.95 -8.12
N ALA A 223 -9.67 9.01 -8.94
CA ALA A 223 -9.06 7.77 -8.47
C ALA A 223 -7.60 7.90 -8.02
N LEU A 224 -6.87 8.89 -8.55
CA LEU A 224 -5.43 9.02 -8.35
C LEU A 224 -5.05 9.12 -6.86
N PRO A 225 -5.72 9.90 -6.00
CA PRO A 225 -5.41 9.91 -4.56
C PRO A 225 -5.48 8.51 -3.95
N TRP A 226 -6.50 7.71 -4.26
CA TRP A 226 -6.62 6.35 -3.70
C TRP A 226 -5.53 5.41 -4.23
N ILE A 227 -5.19 5.51 -5.51
CA ILE A 227 -4.16 4.67 -6.11
C ILE A 227 -2.78 5.01 -5.54
N MET A 228 -2.48 6.31 -5.38
CA MET A 228 -1.21 6.84 -4.90
C MET A 228 -0.92 6.56 -3.42
N THR A 229 -1.93 6.11 -2.67
CA THR A 229 -1.81 5.72 -1.26
C THR A 229 -2.09 4.23 -1.07
N ALA A 230 -2.23 3.49 -2.19
CA ALA A 230 -2.67 2.10 -2.21
C ALA A 230 -3.93 1.85 -1.36
N PHE A 231 -4.86 2.82 -1.38
CA PHE A 231 -6.11 2.93 -0.62
C PHE A 231 -5.96 3.04 0.91
N ALA A 232 -4.75 3.09 1.44
CA ALA A 232 -4.54 3.40 2.84
C ALA A 232 -5.02 4.84 3.15
N GLY A 233 -5.61 5.02 4.33
CA GLY A 233 -6.26 6.28 4.70
C GLY A 233 -7.67 6.49 4.11
N HIS A 234 -8.09 5.67 3.13
CA HIS A 234 -9.43 5.76 2.52
C HIS A 234 -10.36 4.61 2.91
N LEU A 235 -9.83 3.39 3.00
CA LEU A 235 -10.59 2.21 3.41
C LEU A 235 -10.33 1.86 4.87
N ALA A 236 -11.25 1.09 5.47
CA ALA A 236 -10.97 0.43 6.74
C ALA A 236 -9.72 -0.46 6.63
N VAL A 237 -8.89 -0.47 7.68
CA VAL A 237 -7.58 -1.15 7.68
C VAL A 237 -7.67 -2.61 7.23
N GLY A 238 -8.69 -3.34 7.69
CA GLY A 238 -8.89 -4.74 7.27
C GLY A 238 -9.09 -4.90 5.76
N GLU A 239 -9.75 -3.96 5.11
CA GLU A 239 -9.99 -3.95 3.67
C GLU A 239 -8.72 -3.57 2.89
N VAL A 240 -7.93 -2.63 3.40
CA VAL A 240 -6.58 -2.31 2.87
C VAL A 240 -5.69 -3.56 2.90
N LEU A 241 -5.65 -4.27 4.02
CA LEU A 241 -4.86 -5.49 4.16
C LEU A 241 -5.32 -6.61 3.20
N LEU A 242 -6.64 -6.74 2.97
CA LEU A 242 -7.17 -7.67 1.97
C LEU A 242 -6.77 -7.28 0.55
N LEU A 243 -6.73 -5.98 0.22
CA LEU A 243 -6.24 -5.50 -1.06
C LEU A 243 -4.75 -5.81 -1.24
N TRP A 244 -3.94 -5.55 -0.21
CA TRP A 244 -2.50 -5.78 -0.24
C TRP A 244 -2.14 -7.27 -0.26
N ASP A 245 -2.96 -8.15 0.33
CA ASP A 245 -2.85 -9.60 0.12
C ASP A 245 -2.85 -9.91 -1.40
N ARG A 246 -3.76 -9.32 -2.17
CA ARG A 246 -3.82 -9.54 -3.64
C ARG A 246 -2.62 -8.93 -4.36
N ILE A 247 -2.15 -7.76 -3.95
CA ILE A 247 -0.96 -7.13 -4.56
C ILE A 247 0.26 -8.03 -4.41
N ILE A 248 0.51 -8.55 -3.20
CA ILE A 248 1.62 -9.48 -2.95
C ILE A 248 1.38 -10.83 -3.62
N GLY A 249 0.15 -11.35 -3.55
CA GLY A 249 -0.22 -12.65 -4.11
C GLY A 249 -0.11 -12.71 -5.64
N PHE A 250 -0.52 -11.64 -6.34
CA PHE A 250 -0.37 -11.51 -7.79
C PHE A 250 0.97 -10.90 -8.20
N ASP A 251 1.75 -10.39 -7.24
CA ASP A 251 2.98 -9.65 -7.50
C ASP A 251 2.76 -8.48 -8.48
N SER A 252 1.66 -7.74 -8.29
CA SER A 252 1.16 -6.76 -9.25
C SER A 252 0.35 -5.64 -8.59
N LEU A 253 0.48 -4.42 -9.11
CA LEU A 253 -0.32 -3.25 -8.69
C LEU A 253 -1.71 -3.20 -9.35
N LEU A 254 -2.03 -4.10 -10.29
CA LEU A 254 -3.31 -4.14 -10.99
C LEU A 254 -4.56 -4.14 -10.08
N PRO A 255 -4.55 -4.73 -8.87
CA PRO A 255 -5.68 -4.62 -7.95
C PRO A 255 -6.07 -3.17 -7.60
N LEU A 256 -5.12 -2.22 -7.59
CA LEU A 256 -5.39 -0.82 -7.26
C LEU A 256 -6.33 -0.14 -8.27
N PRO A 257 -5.99 -0.05 -9.57
CA PRO A 257 -6.87 0.61 -10.52
C PRO A 257 -8.14 -0.21 -10.80
N LEU A 258 -8.11 -1.54 -10.68
CA LEU A 258 -9.34 -2.35 -10.74
C LEU A 258 -10.32 -1.99 -9.62
N LEU A 259 -9.82 -1.84 -8.39
CA LEU A 259 -10.65 -1.39 -7.28
C LEU A 259 -11.17 0.02 -7.52
N ALA A 260 -10.34 0.95 -8.00
CA ALA A 260 -10.77 2.32 -8.29
C ALA A 260 -11.92 2.35 -9.31
N VAL A 261 -11.82 1.56 -10.38
CA VAL A 261 -12.90 1.36 -11.36
C VAL A 261 -14.14 0.78 -10.69
N ALA A 262 -14.00 -0.26 -9.85
CA ALA A 262 -15.12 -0.87 -9.16
C ALA A 262 -15.83 0.11 -8.21
N VAL A 263 -15.09 0.98 -7.53
CA VAL A 263 -15.64 2.02 -6.65
C VAL A 263 -16.48 3.04 -7.44
N ILE A 264 -15.98 3.49 -8.60
CA ILE A 264 -16.72 4.40 -9.49
C ILE A 264 -17.97 3.72 -10.05
N ALA A 265 -17.85 2.48 -10.54
CA ALA A 265 -18.97 1.71 -11.07
C ALA A 265 -20.05 1.45 -9.99
N PHE A 266 -19.62 1.14 -8.77
CA PHE A 266 -20.53 0.92 -7.63
C PHE A 266 -21.38 2.15 -7.30
N ARG A 267 -20.81 3.37 -7.46
CA ARG A 267 -21.52 4.64 -7.20
C ARG A 267 -22.13 5.27 -8.45
N ARG A 268 -22.14 4.56 -9.59
CA ARG A 268 -22.61 5.03 -10.91
C ARG A 268 -23.92 5.81 -10.86
N GLN A 269 -24.96 5.22 -10.27
CA GLN A 269 -26.29 5.81 -10.31
C GLN A 269 -26.34 7.18 -9.63
N VAL A 270 -25.60 7.35 -8.53
CA VAL A 270 -25.53 8.63 -7.82
C VAL A 270 -24.61 9.61 -8.54
N LEU A 271 -23.49 9.15 -9.09
CA LEU A 271 -22.56 9.98 -9.85
C LEU A 271 -23.21 10.60 -11.10
N LEU A 272 -24.06 9.86 -11.81
CA LEU A 272 -24.79 10.36 -12.99
C LEU A 272 -25.82 11.45 -12.64
N THR A 273 -26.22 11.55 -11.36
CA THR A 273 -27.12 12.61 -10.90
C THR A 273 -26.39 13.87 -10.45
N ALA A 274 -25.07 13.81 -10.25
CA ALA A 274 -24.28 14.95 -9.80
C ALA A 274 -24.06 15.95 -10.95
N ASP A 275 -24.27 17.23 -10.68
CA ASP A 275 -24.15 18.31 -11.67
C ASP A 275 -22.90 19.19 -11.46
N SER A 276 -22.19 19.00 -10.35
CA SER A 276 -20.98 19.75 -10.02
C SER A 276 -19.84 18.85 -9.54
N ARG A 277 -18.62 19.37 -9.66
CA ARG A 277 -17.41 18.71 -9.16
C ARG A 277 -17.47 18.51 -7.65
N GLU A 278 -18.00 19.47 -6.91
CA GLU A 278 -18.13 19.42 -5.45
C GLU A 278 -19.07 18.29 -5.03
N GLN A 279 -20.20 18.12 -5.73
CA GLN A 279 -21.10 16.99 -5.49
C GLN A 279 -20.42 15.65 -5.78
N ILE A 280 -19.68 15.55 -6.89
CA ILE A 280 -18.90 14.34 -7.20
C ILE A 280 -17.91 14.04 -6.07
N MET A 281 -17.13 15.03 -5.62
CA MET A 281 -16.17 14.84 -4.54
C MET A 281 -16.86 14.40 -3.23
N SER A 282 -18.01 15.00 -2.89
CA SER A 282 -18.79 14.64 -1.70
C SER A 282 -19.34 13.21 -1.79
N ILE A 283 -19.87 12.80 -2.96
CA ILE A 283 -20.32 11.41 -3.20
C ILE A 283 -19.17 10.41 -3.01
N MET A 284 -17.93 10.83 -3.24
CA MET A 284 -16.75 9.96 -3.26
C MET A 284 -15.84 10.11 -2.03
N GLU A 285 -16.24 10.93 -1.05
CA GLU A 285 -15.41 11.31 0.10
C GLU A 285 -15.16 10.13 1.05
N ASP A 286 -16.24 9.47 1.52
CA ASP A 286 -16.14 8.36 2.46
C ASP A 286 -16.09 7.02 1.72
N LEU A 287 -14.95 6.32 1.81
CA LEU A 287 -14.78 4.95 1.30
C LEU A 287 -14.69 3.91 2.43
N SER A 288 -14.81 4.31 3.69
CA SER A 288 -14.53 3.47 4.87
C SER A 288 -15.41 2.22 4.97
N GLN A 289 -16.65 2.30 4.45
CA GLN A 289 -17.63 1.21 4.49
C GLN A 289 -17.54 0.24 3.31
N LEU A 290 -16.67 0.50 2.33
CA LEU A 290 -16.58 -0.33 1.14
C LEU A 290 -15.91 -1.67 1.43
N LYS A 291 -16.40 -2.72 0.75
CA LYS A 291 -15.87 -4.08 0.84
C LYS A 291 -15.08 -4.41 -0.42
N VAL A 292 -13.76 -4.56 -0.26
CA VAL A 292 -12.83 -4.71 -1.39
C VAL A 292 -13.12 -5.96 -2.20
N VAL A 293 -13.29 -7.10 -1.52
CA VAL A 293 -13.45 -8.39 -2.19
C VAL A 293 -14.73 -8.47 -3.02
N PRO A 294 -15.92 -8.09 -2.49
CA PRO A 294 -17.15 -7.98 -3.30
C PRO A 294 -17.01 -7.05 -4.50
N LEU A 295 -16.39 -5.87 -4.34
CA LEU A 295 -16.25 -4.90 -5.42
C LEU A 295 -15.36 -5.44 -6.55
N LEU A 296 -14.22 -6.03 -6.20
CA LEU A 296 -13.33 -6.66 -7.18
C LEU A 296 -14.01 -7.83 -7.90
N GLN A 297 -14.78 -8.66 -7.20
CA GLN A 297 -15.53 -9.74 -7.85
C GLN A 297 -16.64 -9.22 -8.77
N GLY A 298 -17.34 -8.16 -8.36
CA GLY A 298 -18.39 -7.54 -9.15
C GLY A 298 -17.88 -7.03 -10.49
N ILE A 299 -16.71 -6.39 -10.53
CA ILE A 299 -16.16 -5.89 -11.80
C ILE A 299 -15.56 -7.00 -12.68
N LEU A 300 -15.00 -8.06 -12.07
CA LEU A 300 -14.36 -9.16 -12.80
C LEU A 300 -15.35 -10.23 -13.32
N PHE A 301 -16.45 -10.46 -12.61
CA PHE A 301 -17.38 -11.56 -12.89
C PHE A 301 -18.85 -11.14 -12.97
N GLY A 302 -19.20 -9.90 -12.60
CA GLY A 302 -20.57 -9.41 -12.55
C GLY A 302 -21.13 -8.91 -13.88
N ARG A 303 -20.62 -9.40 -15.02
CA ARG A 303 -21.13 -9.11 -16.36
C ARG A 303 -21.79 -10.35 -16.97
#